data_AF-A0A7Y4TSL2-F1
#
_entry.id   AF-A0A7Y4TSL2-F1
#
_cell.length_a   1.000
_cell.length_b   1.000
_cell.length_c   1.000
_cell.angle_alpha   90.00
_cell.angle_beta   90.00
_cell.angle_gamma   90.00
#
_symmetry.space_group_name_H-M   'P 1'
#
loop_
_entity.id
_entity.type
_entity.pdbx_description
1 polymer ?
#
loop_
_entity_poly.entity_id
_entity_poly.type
_entity_poly.pdbx_seq_one_letter_code
_entity_poly.pdbx_strand_id
1 'polypeptide(L)'
;MDNLYIDIKRQLEPFKDKVFYYGLTENEVTDIEQKLGKAFPIYFREFLKLFGVRQDFVFGLLRKEIEFVGRTDYLPDEIKKSFILIGDNGGEDFWLLNTENQNDKNIYEWQHWLDGEVVKLGYDFDTLLKENIAKLSDTEIERETNDKKSWCVQFAITTDDEQKIYSTIPLTLVQDWEFIETSPAQVHCYEAKAKLVDKVIRFSRQEYAGWSSPIYYFNSKEPANEFGQKSLIKEIDAKLQKSFPNYGLIDYGILPLTDSEE
;
A
#
# COMPACT_ATOMS: atom_id res chain seq x y z
N MET A 1 -7.51 -11.70 30.61
CA MET A 1 -6.83 -10.82 29.64
C MET A 1 -7.84 -10.46 28.60
N ASP A 2 -8.45 -9.28 28.73
CA ASP A 2 -9.26 -8.70 27.65
C ASP A 2 -8.32 -8.43 26.49
N ASN A 3 -8.46 -9.19 25.42
CA ASN A 3 -7.68 -8.99 24.22
C ASN A 3 -8.34 -7.84 23.45
N LEU A 4 -7.78 -6.63 23.57
CA LEU A 4 -8.24 -5.42 22.90
C LEU A 4 -8.61 -5.67 21.43
N TYR A 5 -7.81 -6.46 20.71
CA TYR A 5 -8.07 -6.73 19.30
C TYR A 5 -9.22 -7.70 19.05
N ILE A 6 -9.56 -8.59 19.99
CA ILE A 6 -10.81 -9.38 19.94
C ILE A 6 -12.00 -8.44 20.07
N ASP A 7 -11.94 -7.50 21.00
CA ASP A 7 -13.01 -6.51 21.18
C ASP A 7 -13.16 -5.61 19.94
N ILE A 8 -12.05 -5.13 19.38
CA ILE A 8 -12.06 -4.36 18.12
C ILE A 8 -12.71 -5.16 16.99
N LYS A 9 -12.33 -6.43 16.78
CA LYS A 9 -12.96 -7.27 15.75
C LYS A 9 -14.47 -7.40 15.96
N ARG A 10 -14.91 -7.58 17.21
CA ARG A 10 -16.34 -7.63 17.56
C ARG A 10 -17.05 -6.32 17.23
N GLN A 11 -16.41 -5.17 17.48
CA GLN A 11 -16.97 -3.85 17.16
C GLN A 11 -17.00 -3.58 15.64
N LEU A 12 -16.10 -4.19 14.86
CA LEU A 12 -16.09 -4.08 13.40
C LEU A 12 -17.10 -5.00 12.70
N GLU A 13 -17.53 -6.09 13.34
CA GLU A 13 -18.46 -7.07 12.76
C GLU A 13 -19.74 -6.47 12.15
N PRO A 14 -20.42 -5.48 12.78
CA PRO A 14 -21.59 -4.82 12.17
C PRO A 14 -21.28 -4.09 10.86
N PHE A 15 -20.01 -3.77 10.61
CA PHE A 15 -19.53 -3.03 9.45
C PHE A 15 -18.73 -3.89 8.47
N LYS A 16 -18.69 -5.22 8.64
CA LYS A 16 -17.85 -6.13 7.83
C LYS A 16 -18.07 -6.05 6.33
N ASP A 17 -19.26 -5.62 5.90
CA ASP A 17 -19.59 -5.47 4.48
C ASP A 17 -19.10 -4.13 3.92
N LYS A 18 -18.63 -3.21 4.77
CA LYS A 18 -18.23 -1.83 4.42
C LYS A 18 -16.84 -1.44 4.91
N VAL A 19 -16.26 -2.20 5.82
CA VAL A 19 -14.89 -2.01 6.32
C VAL A 19 -14.02 -3.12 5.75
N PHE A 20 -12.91 -2.74 5.15
CA PHE A 20 -11.90 -3.65 4.66
C PHE A 20 -10.67 -3.59 5.56
N TYR A 21 -10.12 -4.76 5.86
CA TYR A 21 -8.80 -4.92 6.44
C TYR A 21 -8.23 -6.28 6.03
N TYR A 22 -6.90 -6.36 5.90
CA TYR A 22 -6.22 -7.62 5.63
C TYR A 22 -4.87 -7.66 6.35
N GLY A 23 -4.77 -8.58 7.32
CA GLY A 23 -3.58 -8.78 8.12
C GLY A 23 -2.34 -9.16 7.30
N LEU A 24 -1.20 -8.60 7.69
CA LEU A 24 0.10 -9.00 7.16
C LEU A 24 0.55 -10.34 7.76
N THR A 25 1.23 -11.14 6.96
CA THR A 25 1.94 -12.33 7.42
C THR A 25 3.17 -11.94 8.26
N GLU A 26 3.70 -12.89 9.03
CA GLU A 26 4.93 -12.68 9.81
C GLU A 26 6.10 -12.22 8.92
N ASN A 27 6.21 -12.81 7.72
CA ASN A 27 7.26 -12.47 6.76
C ASN A 27 7.09 -11.04 6.24
N GLU A 28 5.87 -10.65 5.85
CA GLU A 28 5.61 -9.28 5.37
C GLU A 28 5.95 -8.24 6.43
N VAL A 29 5.57 -8.46 7.69
CA VAL A 29 5.92 -7.52 8.77
C VAL A 29 7.44 -7.47 9.00
N THR A 30 8.09 -8.63 9.01
CA THR A 30 9.55 -8.74 9.19
C THR A 30 10.31 -8.08 8.04
N ASP A 31 9.83 -8.20 6.80
CA ASP A 31 10.44 -7.57 5.63
C ASP A 31 10.38 -6.04 5.74
N ILE A 32 9.29 -5.46 6.25
CA ILE A 32 9.19 -4.02 6.49
C ILE A 32 10.17 -3.59 7.57
N GLU A 33 10.22 -4.30 8.71
CA GLU A 33 11.15 -4.01 9.80
C GLU A 33 12.62 -4.09 9.36
N GLN A 34 12.96 -5.07 8.52
CA GLN A 34 14.30 -5.20 7.95
C GLN A 34 14.65 -4.01 7.06
N LYS A 35 13.72 -3.55 6.21
CA LYS A 35 13.93 -2.36 5.37
C LYS A 35 14.09 -1.08 6.19
N LEU A 36 13.38 -0.98 7.33
CA LEU A 36 13.52 0.11 8.30
C LEU A 36 14.78 -0.02 9.17
N GLY A 37 15.40 -1.20 9.22
CA GLY A 37 16.49 -1.53 10.13
C GLY A 37 16.07 -1.60 11.61
N LYS A 38 14.77 -1.71 11.90
CA LYS A 38 14.21 -1.60 13.26
C LYS A 38 12.94 -2.43 13.42
N ALA A 39 12.74 -2.98 14.61
CA ALA A 39 11.51 -3.69 14.96
C ALA A 39 10.38 -2.70 15.30
N PHE A 40 9.16 -3.07 14.93
CA PHE A 40 7.95 -2.39 15.37
C PHE A 40 7.66 -2.67 16.85
N PRO A 41 7.03 -1.73 17.58
CA PRO A 41 6.47 -2.01 18.90
C PRO A 41 5.53 -3.21 18.86
N ILE A 42 5.55 -4.05 19.91
CA ILE A 42 4.80 -5.31 19.96
C ILE A 42 3.32 -5.12 19.62
N TYR A 43 2.66 -4.12 20.22
CA TYR A 43 1.25 -3.85 19.98
C TYR A 43 0.97 -3.48 18.52
N PHE A 44 1.87 -2.75 17.87
CA PHE A 44 1.73 -2.33 16.48
C PHE A 44 1.99 -3.50 15.53
N ARG A 45 2.97 -4.36 15.84
CA ARG A 45 3.19 -5.63 15.14
C ARG A 45 1.92 -6.49 15.16
N GLU A 46 1.28 -6.61 16.33
CA GLU A 46 0.00 -7.34 16.47
C GLU A 46 -1.13 -6.70 15.65
N PHE A 47 -1.23 -5.37 15.65
CA PHE A 47 -2.18 -4.65 14.82
C PHE A 47 -1.98 -4.96 13.33
N LEU A 48 -0.75 -4.84 12.83
CA LEU A 48 -0.42 -5.12 11.43
C LEU A 48 -0.71 -6.58 11.05
N LYS A 49 -0.47 -7.54 11.94
CA LYS A 49 -0.78 -8.94 11.67
C LYS A 49 -2.28 -9.24 11.62
N LEU A 50 -3.10 -8.43 12.29
CA LEU A 50 -4.55 -8.65 12.38
C LEU A 50 -5.33 -7.86 11.35
N PHE A 51 -4.96 -6.60 11.13
CA PHE A 51 -5.67 -5.65 10.26
C PHE A 51 -4.84 -5.20 9.06
N GLY A 52 -3.51 -5.24 9.20
CA GLY A 52 -2.56 -4.84 8.16
C GLY A 52 -2.57 -3.35 7.86
N VAL A 53 -1.78 -3.00 6.84
CA VAL A 53 -1.68 -1.62 6.34
C VAL A 53 -2.85 -1.30 5.40
N ARG A 54 -3.36 -2.31 4.68
CA ARG A 54 -4.49 -2.19 3.75
C ARG A 54 -5.79 -2.26 4.54
N GLN A 55 -6.10 -1.19 5.26
CA GLN A 55 -7.31 -1.03 6.05
C GLN A 55 -7.95 0.34 5.79
N ASP A 56 -9.28 0.43 5.96
CA ASP A 56 -10.05 1.66 5.69
C ASP A 56 -10.91 2.16 6.86
N PHE A 57 -10.61 1.70 8.09
CA PHE A 57 -11.33 2.11 9.30
C PHE A 57 -10.53 3.08 10.18
N VAL A 58 -9.20 3.00 10.22
CA VAL A 58 -8.33 3.96 10.92
C VAL A 58 -7.79 4.97 9.92
N PHE A 59 -8.30 6.19 9.98
CA PHE A 59 -7.83 7.28 9.13
C PHE A 59 -6.45 7.78 9.57
N GLY A 60 -5.65 8.29 8.63
CA GLY A 60 -4.31 8.83 8.87
C GLY A 60 -3.17 7.81 8.90
N LEU A 61 -3.44 6.53 9.20
CA LEU A 61 -2.39 5.50 9.14
C LEU A 61 -1.91 5.27 7.70
N LEU A 62 -0.62 4.94 7.55
CA LEU A 62 -0.03 4.50 6.29
C LEU A 62 -0.81 3.31 5.72
N ARG A 63 -1.08 3.36 4.41
CA ARG A 63 -1.92 2.38 3.73
C ARG A 63 -1.13 1.41 2.86
N LYS A 64 0.15 1.68 2.66
CA LYS A 64 1.05 0.92 1.78
C LYS A 64 2.32 0.55 2.51
N GLU A 65 2.80 -0.66 2.30
CA GLU A 65 4.04 -1.15 2.94
C GLU A 65 5.25 -0.31 2.52
N ILE A 66 5.29 0.13 1.25
CA ILE A 66 6.38 0.96 0.72
C ILE A 66 6.43 2.35 1.36
N GLU A 67 5.31 2.87 1.88
CA GLU A 67 5.27 4.18 2.54
C GLU A 67 6.07 4.18 3.84
N PHE A 68 6.20 3.05 4.53
CA PHE A 68 7.03 2.97 5.73
C PHE A 68 8.48 3.33 5.41
N VAL A 69 9.02 2.86 4.29
CA VAL A 69 10.40 3.19 3.88
C VAL A 69 10.43 4.60 3.26
N GLY A 70 9.65 4.82 2.21
CA GLY A 70 9.74 6.04 1.42
C GLY A 70 9.37 7.31 2.18
N ARG A 71 8.44 7.25 3.14
CA ARG A 71 8.10 8.42 3.97
C ARG A 71 9.02 8.60 5.17
N THR A 72 9.55 7.51 5.72
CA THR A 72 10.55 7.61 6.79
C THR A 72 11.81 8.32 6.30
N ASP A 73 12.12 8.30 5.00
CA ASP A 73 13.26 9.01 4.43
C ASP A 73 13.23 10.53 4.67
N TYR A 74 12.04 11.13 4.83
CA TYR A 74 11.88 12.56 5.14
C TYR A 74 12.20 12.92 6.59
N LEU A 75 12.24 11.95 7.51
CA LEU A 75 12.58 12.22 8.91
C LEU A 75 14.08 12.52 9.06
N PRO A 76 14.48 13.35 10.04
CA PRO A 76 15.88 13.45 10.47
C PRO A 76 16.41 12.14 11.06
N ASP A 77 17.71 11.86 10.88
CA ASP A 77 18.35 10.61 11.32
C ASP A 77 18.24 10.39 12.83
N GLU A 78 18.31 11.46 13.63
CA GLU A 78 18.11 11.42 15.07
C GLU A 78 16.71 10.95 15.48
N ILE A 79 15.68 11.30 14.69
CA ILE A 79 14.31 10.86 14.93
C ILE A 79 14.17 9.39 14.49
N LYS A 80 14.72 9.02 13.32
CA LYS A 80 14.72 7.62 12.85
C LYS A 80 15.36 6.66 13.84
N LYS A 81 16.30 7.12 14.68
CA LYS A 81 16.94 6.30 15.73
C LYS A 81 16.01 5.88 16.85
N SER A 82 14.97 6.65 17.17
CA SER A 82 14.05 6.32 18.27
C SER A 82 12.62 6.06 17.82
N PHE A 83 12.24 6.51 16.63
CA PHE A 83 10.86 6.46 16.15
C PHE A 83 10.70 5.77 14.80
N ILE A 84 9.46 5.38 14.50
CA ILE A 84 8.98 4.94 13.19
C ILE A 84 7.79 5.79 12.77
N LEU A 85 7.65 6.08 11.49
CA LEU A 85 6.48 6.74 10.93
C LEU A 85 5.35 5.72 10.73
N ILE A 86 4.15 6.04 11.21
CA ILE A 86 2.96 5.18 11.09
C ILE A 86 1.78 5.84 10.39
N GLY A 87 1.84 7.14 10.14
CA GLY A 87 0.75 7.89 9.50
C GLY A 87 1.00 9.39 9.48
N ASP A 88 -0.06 10.13 9.17
CA ASP A 88 -0.10 11.60 9.20
C ASP A 88 -1.52 12.10 9.54
N ASN A 89 -1.63 13.39 9.81
CA ASN A 89 -2.89 14.07 10.14
C ASN A 89 -3.64 14.64 8.91
N GLY A 90 -3.37 14.15 7.70
CA GLY A 90 -3.90 14.69 6.44
C GLY A 90 -3.01 15.77 5.80
N GLY A 91 -1.74 15.83 6.19
CA GLY A 91 -0.76 16.84 5.78
C GLY A 91 0.68 16.38 5.98
N GLU A 92 1.56 17.30 6.40
CA GLU A 92 3.01 17.04 6.55
C GLU A 92 3.43 16.71 8.00
N ASP A 93 2.51 16.74 8.96
CA ASP A 93 2.83 16.34 10.33
C ASP A 93 2.71 14.81 10.45
N PHE A 94 3.84 14.18 10.77
CA PHE A 94 3.96 12.73 10.76
C PHE A 94 3.68 12.14 12.13
N TRP A 95 2.81 11.13 12.17
CA TRP A 95 2.58 10.34 13.36
C TRP A 95 3.65 9.29 13.53
N LEU A 96 4.20 9.24 14.73
CA LEU A 96 5.35 8.45 15.10
C LEU A 96 5.05 7.53 16.29
N LEU A 97 5.67 6.34 16.30
CA LEU A 97 5.71 5.47 17.47
C LEU A 97 7.14 5.31 18.00
N ASN A 98 7.28 5.30 19.32
CA ASN A 98 8.54 5.05 20.00
C ASN A 98 8.94 3.57 19.87
N THR A 99 10.16 3.32 19.38
CA THR A 99 10.72 1.97 19.20
C THR A 99 11.68 1.55 20.31
N GLU A 100 12.15 2.49 21.13
CA GLU A 100 13.04 2.20 22.25
C GLU A 100 12.30 1.58 23.44
N ASN A 101 10.98 1.84 23.55
CA ASN A 101 10.11 1.22 24.54
C ASN A 101 8.96 0.45 23.87
N GLN A 102 9.06 -0.87 23.85
CA GLN A 102 8.12 -1.78 23.18
C GLN A 102 6.67 -1.74 23.72
N ASN A 103 6.47 -1.19 24.91
CA ASN A 103 5.15 -1.04 25.54
C ASN A 103 4.61 0.39 25.50
N ASP A 104 5.37 1.34 24.94
CA ASP A 104 4.95 2.72 24.80
C ASP A 104 3.92 2.87 23.69
N LYS A 105 2.65 2.98 24.08
CA LYS A 105 1.52 3.14 23.17
C LYS A 105 1.26 4.58 22.75
N ASN A 106 2.00 5.56 23.29
CA ASN A 106 1.76 6.95 22.97
C ASN A 106 2.05 7.21 21.50
N ILE A 107 1.22 8.05 20.88
CA ILE A 107 1.51 8.57 19.54
C ILE A 107 2.26 9.87 19.72
N TYR A 108 3.29 10.04 18.90
CA TYR A 108 4.06 11.26 18.80
C TYR A 108 3.80 11.89 17.45
N GLU A 109 3.99 13.20 17.35
CA GLU A 109 3.89 13.94 16.10
C GLU A 109 5.22 14.65 15.87
N TRP A 110 5.78 14.48 14.68
CA TRP A 110 6.87 15.33 14.22
C TRP A 110 6.28 16.53 13.49
N GLN A 111 6.45 17.70 14.10
CA GLN A 111 5.87 18.94 13.61
C GLN A 111 6.83 19.60 12.63
N HIS A 112 6.78 19.15 11.37
CA HIS A 112 7.70 19.60 10.32
C HIS A 112 7.71 21.13 10.19
N TRP A 113 6.56 21.77 10.40
CA TRP A 113 6.38 23.22 10.28
C TRP A 113 6.77 24.03 11.53
N LEU A 114 6.99 23.39 12.68
CA LEU A 114 7.26 24.04 13.97
C LEU A 114 8.63 23.60 14.49
N ASP A 115 9.68 23.98 13.76
CA ASP A 115 11.08 23.73 14.10
C ASP A 115 11.49 22.25 14.19
N GLY A 116 10.62 21.32 13.77
CA GLY A 116 10.92 19.89 13.66
C GLY A 116 10.97 19.16 15.00
N GLU A 117 10.26 19.64 16.02
CA GLU A 117 10.18 18.95 17.31
C GLU A 117 9.28 17.70 17.25
N VAL A 118 9.60 16.72 18.09
CA VAL A 118 8.75 15.55 18.33
C VAL A 118 7.94 15.79 19.59
N VAL A 119 6.63 15.95 19.43
CA VAL A 119 5.70 16.18 20.54
C VAL A 119 4.88 14.93 20.82
N LYS A 120 4.64 14.66 22.10
CA LYS A 120 3.73 13.58 22.50
C LYS A 120 2.29 14.06 22.35
N LEU A 121 1.46 13.31 21.63
CA LEU A 121 0.03 13.59 21.53
C LEU A 121 -0.70 13.24 22.83
N GLY A 122 -1.84 13.90 23.05
CA GLY A 122 -2.70 13.70 24.23
C GLY A 122 -3.46 12.38 24.25
N TYR A 123 -3.21 11.49 23.30
CA TYR A 123 -3.86 10.19 23.15
C TYR A 123 -2.85 9.12 22.70
N ASP A 124 -3.20 7.85 22.95
CA ASP A 124 -2.41 6.68 22.60
C ASP A 124 -3.01 5.93 21.41
N PHE A 125 -2.30 4.90 20.94
CA PHE A 125 -2.72 4.09 19.81
C PHE A 125 -4.06 3.38 20.05
N ASP A 126 -4.31 2.90 21.28
CA ASP A 126 -5.58 2.26 21.62
C ASP A 126 -6.76 3.25 21.51
N THR A 127 -6.54 4.50 21.93
CA THR A 127 -7.52 5.59 21.82
C THR A 127 -7.78 5.95 20.35
N LEU A 128 -6.73 6.06 19.53
CA LEU A 128 -6.86 6.29 18.08
C LEU A 128 -7.76 5.23 17.42
N LEU A 129 -7.55 3.94 17.75
CA LEU A 129 -8.37 2.86 17.21
C LEU A 129 -9.84 2.99 17.63
N LYS A 130 -10.10 3.22 18.92
CA LYS A 130 -11.46 3.35 19.47
C LYS A 130 -12.22 4.52 18.85
N GLU A 131 -11.58 5.68 18.71
CA GLU A 131 -12.20 6.86 18.10
C GLU A 131 -12.55 6.63 16.63
N ASN A 132 -11.67 5.98 15.88
CA ASN A 132 -11.92 5.66 14.47
C ASN A 132 -13.04 4.62 14.29
N ILE A 133 -13.13 3.63 15.18
CA ILE A 133 -14.23 2.65 15.19
C ILE A 133 -15.56 3.34 15.54
N ALA A 134 -15.56 4.25 16.53
CA ALA A 134 -16.76 5.00 16.89
C ALA A 134 -17.33 5.80 15.71
N LYS A 135 -16.45 6.38 14.88
CA LYS A 135 -16.81 7.10 13.64
C LYS A 135 -17.44 6.21 12.56
N LEU A 136 -17.34 4.88 12.64
CA LEU A 136 -18.02 3.98 11.69
C LEU A 136 -19.55 4.02 11.84
N SER A 137 -20.04 4.37 13.02
CA SER A 137 -21.48 4.50 13.29
C SER A 137 -22.06 5.83 12.80
N ASP A 138 -21.22 6.73 12.29
CA ASP A 138 -21.66 8.01 11.75
C ASP A 138 -22.41 7.81 10.43
N THR A 139 -23.72 8.00 10.47
CA THR A 139 -24.61 7.83 9.31
C THR A 139 -24.48 8.93 8.27
N GLU A 140 -23.79 10.03 8.59
CA GLU A 140 -23.52 11.10 7.62
C GLU A 140 -22.40 10.72 6.64
N ILE A 141 -21.57 9.72 6.97
CA ILE A 141 -20.49 9.24 6.12
C ILE A 141 -20.95 8.03 5.32
N GLU A 142 -21.28 8.22 4.05
CA GLU A 142 -21.57 7.12 3.15
C GLU A 142 -20.30 6.29 2.88
N ARG A 143 -20.39 4.98 3.15
CA ARG A 143 -19.31 4.02 2.92
C ARG A 143 -19.75 2.98 1.90
N GLU A 144 -18.96 2.84 0.85
CA GLU A 144 -19.16 1.79 -0.13
C GLU A 144 -18.96 0.41 0.47
N THR A 145 -19.71 -0.55 -0.08
CA THR A 145 -19.61 -1.95 0.30
C THR A 145 -18.37 -2.60 -0.31
N ASN A 146 -17.84 -3.65 0.33
CA ASN A 146 -16.58 -4.29 -0.04
C ASN A 146 -16.66 -5.04 -1.39
N ASP A 147 -17.85 -5.41 -1.84
CA ASP A 147 -18.10 -5.92 -3.21
C ASP A 147 -17.93 -4.84 -4.29
N LYS A 148 -17.96 -3.56 -3.90
CA LYS A 148 -17.70 -2.40 -4.75
C LYS A 148 -16.33 -1.79 -4.54
N LYS A 149 -15.39 -2.49 -3.93
CA LYS A 149 -14.01 -2.03 -3.73
C LYS A 149 -13.04 -2.98 -4.40
N SER A 150 -11.89 -2.46 -4.79
CA SER A 150 -10.78 -3.26 -5.26
C SER A 150 -9.46 -2.74 -4.75
N TRP A 151 -8.53 -3.66 -4.52
CA TRP A 151 -7.12 -3.34 -4.44
C TRP A 151 -6.61 -3.06 -5.84
N CYS A 152 -6.17 -1.83 -6.08
CA CYS A 152 -5.73 -1.36 -7.38
C CYS A 152 -4.21 -1.15 -7.36
N VAL A 153 -3.52 -1.72 -8.33
CA VAL A 153 -2.07 -1.56 -8.47
C VAL A 153 -1.67 -1.32 -9.93
N GLN A 154 -0.49 -0.76 -10.14
CA GLN A 154 0.21 -0.77 -11.41
C GLN A 154 1.56 -1.46 -11.24
N PHE A 155 1.83 -2.41 -12.13
CA PHE A 155 3.13 -3.05 -12.25
C PHE A 155 3.97 -2.24 -13.25
N ALA A 156 5.18 -1.84 -12.87
CA ALA A 156 6.12 -1.13 -13.74
C ALA A 156 7.44 -1.92 -13.84
N ILE A 157 7.84 -2.28 -15.05
CA ILE A 157 8.94 -3.20 -15.34
C ILE A 157 9.92 -2.50 -16.28
N THR A 158 11.09 -2.15 -15.77
CA THR A 158 12.16 -1.55 -16.59
C THR A 158 13.09 -2.64 -17.13
N THR A 159 13.07 -2.90 -18.44
CA THR A 159 13.88 -3.96 -19.07
C THR A 159 13.98 -3.82 -20.58
N ASP A 160 15.07 -4.31 -21.19
CA ASP A 160 15.18 -4.46 -22.64
C ASP A 160 14.72 -5.84 -23.16
N ASP A 161 14.41 -6.77 -22.25
CA ASP A 161 14.00 -8.14 -22.57
C ASP A 161 12.49 -8.33 -22.34
N GLU A 162 11.71 -7.86 -23.32
CA GLU A 162 10.24 -7.99 -23.32
C GLU A 162 9.78 -9.45 -23.15
N GLN A 163 10.49 -10.40 -23.78
CA GLN A 163 10.15 -11.83 -23.73
C GLN A 163 10.29 -12.42 -22.32
N LYS A 164 11.21 -11.88 -21.51
CA LYS A 164 11.32 -12.25 -20.11
C LYS A 164 10.05 -11.90 -19.31
N ILE A 165 9.32 -10.85 -19.69
CA ILE A 165 8.05 -10.50 -19.02
C ILE A 165 7.03 -11.62 -19.25
N TYR A 166 6.83 -12.03 -20.49
CA TYR A 166 5.87 -13.06 -20.88
C TYR A 166 6.19 -14.45 -20.31
N SER A 167 7.47 -14.73 -20.08
CA SER A 167 7.89 -15.99 -19.43
C SER A 167 7.86 -15.93 -17.91
N THR A 168 7.86 -14.73 -17.30
CA THR A 168 7.83 -14.56 -15.83
C THR A 168 6.40 -14.59 -15.29
N ILE A 169 5.44 -14.01 -15.99
CA ILE A 169 4.04 -13.88 -15.56
C ILE A 169 3.11 -14.43 -16.66
N PRO A 170 1.86 -14.84 -16.34
CA PRO A 170 0.93 -15.43 -17.31
C PRO A 170 0.33 -14.37 -18.25
N LEU A 171 1.19 -13.67 -18.98
CA LEU A 171 0.90 -12.56 -19.88
C LEU A 171 1.23 -12.97 -21.31
N THR A 172 0.32 -12.71 -22.25
CA THR A 172 0.55 -12.98 -23.67
C THR A 172 -0.02 -11.84 -24.50
N LEU A 173 0.76 -11.27 -25.43
CA LEU A 173 0.24 -10.28 -26.37
C LEU A 173 -0.86 -10.88 -27.24
N VAL A 174 -1.95 -10.13 -27.41
CA VAL A 174 -3.04 -10.46 -28.35
C VAL A 174 -3.11 -9.47 -29.51
N GLN A 175 -2.32 -8.39 -29.45
CA GLN A 175 -2.19 -7.36 -30.46
C GLN A 175 -0.73 -6.88 -30.46
N ASP A 176 -0.24 -6.45 -31.62
CA ASP A 176 1.08 -5.81 -31.75
C ASP A 176 1.09 -4.44 -31.07
N TRP A 177 2.29 -3.94 -30.78
CA TRP A 177 2.50 -2.60 -30.23
C TRP A 177 2.08 -1.51 -31.23
N GLU A 178 1.22 -0.61 -30.78
CA GLU A 178 0.79 0.58 -31.51
C GLU A 178 1.38 1.83 -30.87
N PHE A 179 1.94 2.72 -31.69
CA PHE A 179 2.36 4.04 -31.22
C PHE A 179 1.14 4.90 -30.93
N ILE A 180 1.11 5.49 -29.73
CA ILE A 180 0.00 6.33 -29.28
C ILE A 180 0.36 7.80 -29.42
N GLU A 181 1.44 8.22 -28.77
CA GLU A 181 1.87 9.61 -28.77
C GLU A 181 3.33 9.76 -28.35
N THR A 182 3.86 10.97 -28.54
CA THR A 182 5.07 11.45 -27.85
C THR A 182 4.66 12.55 -26.90
N SER A 183 4.96 12.38 -25.61
CA SER A 183 4.65 13.39 -24.60
C SER A 183 5.47 14.67 -24.80
N PRO A 184 5.10 15.81 -24.20
CA PRO A 184 5.91 17.03 -24.23
C PRO A 184 7.34 16.83 -23.71
N ALA A 185 7.53 15.86 -22.80
CA ALA A 185 8.83 15.45 -22.27
C ALA A 185 9.62 14.53 -23.22
N GLN A 186 9.17 14.36 -24.47
CA GLN A 186 9.79 13.50 -25.50
C GLN A 186 9.77 12.01 -25.15
N VAL A 187 8.84 11.57 -24.30
CA VAL A 187 8.62 10.14 -24.02
C VAL A 187 7.70 9.57 -25.08
N HIS A 188 8.15 8.54 -25.80
CA HIS A 188 7.34 7.80 -26.77
C HIS A 188 6.49 6.75 -26.05
N CYS A 189 5.19 6.79 -26.26
CA CYS A 189 4.22 5.92 -25.63
C CYS A 189 3.65 4.94 -26.66
N TYR A 190 3.66 3.65 -26.30
CA TYR A 190 3.09 2.57 -27.08
C TYR A 190 2.12 1.76 -26.23
N GLU A 191 1.17 1.12 -26.89
CA GLU A 191 0.21 0.23 -26.27
C GLU A 191 -0.02 -1.02 -27.08
N ALA A 192 -0.32 -2.09 -26.38
CA ALA A 192 -0.80 -3.33 -26.94
C ALA A 192 -1.92 -3.88 -26.04
N LYS A 193 -2.72 -4.78 -26.60
CA LYS A 193 -3.60 -5.63 -25.80
C LYS A 193 -2.85 -6.90 -25.43
N ALA A 194 -2.96 -7.29 -24.17
CA ALA A 194 -2.42 -8.54 -23.66
C ALA A 194 -3.48 -9.32 -22.88
N LYS A 195 -3.39 -10.64 -22.91
CA LYS A 195 -4.18 -11.52 -22.06
C LYS A 195 -3.37 -11.83 -20.80
N LEU A 196 -3.87 -11.41 -19.63
CA LEU A 196 -3.35 -11.77 -18.32
C LEU A 196 -4.29 -12.81 -17.70
N VAL A 197 -3.83 -14.06 -17.61
CA VAL A 197 -4.68 -15.22 -17.27
C VAL A 197 -5.87 -15.32 -18.24
N ASP A 198 -7.07 -14.89 -17.82
CA ASP A 198 -8.31 -14.91 -18.59
C ASP A 198 -8.88 -13.53 -18.92
N LYS A 199 -8.19 -12.46 -18.52
CA LYS A 199 -8.62 -11.08 -18.77
C LYS A 199 -7.76 -10.42 -19.84
N VAL A 200 -8.39 -9.71 -20.77
CA VAL A 200 -7.67 -8.84 -21.69
C VAL A 200 -7.42 -7.51 -20.98
N ILE A 201 -6.18 -7.06 -21.01
CA ILE A 201 -5.72 -5.83 -20.38
C ILE A 201 -4.98 -4.96 -21.38
N ARG A 202 -4.95 -3.66 -21.10
CA ARG A 202 -4.03 -2.71 -21.73
C ARG A 202 -2.63 -2.94 -21.17
N PHE A 203 -1.68 -3.17 -22.05
CA PHE A 203 -0.26 -3.28 -21.73
C PHE A 203 0.48 -2.15 -22.44
N SER A 204 1.19 -1.34 -21.66
CA SER A 204 1.79 -0.11 -22.13
C SER A 204 3.31 -0.20 -22.10
N ARG A 205 3.97 0.51 -23.02
CA ARG A 205 5.42 0.64 -23.09
C ARG A 205 5.79 2.11 -23.28
N GLN A 206 6.75 2.56 -22.51
CA GLN A 206 7.33 3.90 -22.64
C GLN A 206 8.81 3.82 -22.95
N GLU A 207 9.24 4.65 -23.89
CA GLU A 207 10.62 4.80 -24.33
C GLU A 207 11.03 6.26 -24.25
N TYR A 208 12.22 6.51 -23.70
CA TYR A 208 12.82 7.83 -23.67
C TYR A 208 14.31 7.71 -23.95
N ALA A 209 14.85 8.58 -24.82
CA ALA A 209 16.24 8.50 -25.25
C ALA A 209 17.25 8.62 -24.10
N GLY A 210 16.86 9.25 -22.97
CA GLY A 210 17.68 9.35 -21.77
C GLY A 210 17.60 8.16 -20.83
N TRP A 211 16.75 7.16 -21.08
CA TRP A 211 16.66 5.96 -20.26
C TRP A 211 17.53 4.84 -20.82
N SER A 212 18.07 4.01 -19.94
CA SER A 212 18.86 2.84 -20.35
C SER A 212 18.03 1.74 -20.99
N SER A 213 16.74 1.67 -20.63
CA SER A 213 15.80 0.64 -21.06
C SER A 213 14.37 1.20 -21.07
N PRO A 214 13.43 0.62 -21.86
CA PRO A 214 12.04 0.99 -21.80
C PRO A 214 11.37 0.54 -20.49
N ILE A 215 10.23 1.16 -20.19
CA ILE A 215 9.37 0.82 -19.07
C ILE A 215 8.07 0.22 -19.60
N TYR A 216 7.78 -1.01 -19.21
CA TYR A 216 6.52 -1.69 -19.47
C TYR A 216 5.61 -1.58 -18.25
N TYR A 217 4.32 -1.34 -18.46
CA TYR A 217 3.39 -1.29 -17.33
C TYR A 217 1.98 -1.72 -17.67
N PHE A 218 1.28 -2.20 -16.66
CA PHE A 218 -0.15 -2.51 -16.72
C PHE A 218 -0.79 -2.37 -15.35
N ASN A 219 -2.08 -2.06 -15.36
CA ASN A 219 -2.88 -1.97 -14.15
C ASN A 219 -3.52 -3.33 -13.83
N SER A 220 -3.69 -3.63 -12.55
CA SER A 220 -4.45 -4.78 -12.08
C SER A 220 -5.34 -4.39 -10.92
N LYS A 221 -6.48 -5.08 -10.81
CA LYS A 221 -7.48 -4.86 -9.76
C LYS A 221 -7.88 -6.21 -9.17
N GLU A 222 -7.92 -6.29 -7.85
CA GLU A 222 -8.48 -7.43 -7.10
C GLU A 222 -9.66 -7.02 -6.25
N PRO A 223 -10.84 -7.66 -6.39
CA PRO A 223 -11.99 -7.37 -5.55
C PRO A 223 -11.66 -7.51 -4.06
N ALA A 224 -12.03 -6.52 -3.26
CA ALA A 224 -11.73 -6.52 -1.83
C ALA A 224 -12.42 -7.67 -1.09
N ASN A 225 -13.61 -8.07 -1.52
CA ASN A 225 -14.35 -9.23 -0.99
C ASN A 225 -13.72 -10.60 -1.31
N GLU A 226 -12.80 -10.67 -2.29
CA GLU A 226 -12.09 -11.91 -2.67
C GLU A 226 -10.64 -11.95 -2.14
N PHE A 227 -10.19 -10.85 -1.52
CA PHE A 227 -8.83 -10.70 -1.04
C PHE A 227 -8.46 -11.77 0.00
N GLY A 228 -7.29 -12.40 -0.16
CA GLY A 228 -6.76 -13.39 0.78
C GLY A 228 -7.05 -14.86 0.47
N GLN A 229 -7.91 -15.16 -0.51
CA GLN A 229 -8.13 -16.54 -0.95
C GLN A 229 -6.98 -17.04 -1.84
N LYS A 230 -6.67 -16.28 -2.90
CA LYS A 230 -5.46 -16.35 -3.74
C LYS A 230 -5.29 -15.00 -4.44
N SER A 231 -4.29 -14.22 -4.07
CA SER A 231 -4.02 -12.92 -4.71
C SER A 231 -3.08 -13.11 -5.90
N LEU A 232 -3.62 -12.94 -7.11
CA LEU A 232 -2.88 -12.86 -8.36
C LEU A 232 -1.91 -11.66 -8.35
N ILE A 233 -2.30 -10.53 -7.78
CA ILE A 233 -1.42 -9.35 -7.63
C ILE A 233 -0.19 -9.74 -6.81
N LYS A 234 -0.35 -10.35 -5.63
CA LYS A 234 0.78 -10.80 -4.82
C LYS A 234 1.64 -11.84 -5.54
N GLU A 235 1.02 -12.75 -6.30
CA GLU A 235 1.75 -13.76 -7.09
C GLU A 235 2.61 -13.10 -8.18
N ILE A 236 2.04 -12.16 -8.92
CA ILE A 236 2.73 -11.40 -9.98
C ILE A 236 3.86 -10.56 -9.36
N ASP A 237 3.56 -9.84 -8.29
CA ASP A 237 4.52 -8.98 -7.57
C ASP A 237 5.77 -9.76 -7.16
N ALA A 238 5.59 -10.90 -6.48
CA ALA A 238 6.70 -11.75 -6.05
C ALA A 238 7.55 -12.28 -7.23
N LYS A 239 6.91 -12.64 -8.35
CA LYS A 239 7.63 -13.12 -9.55
C LYS A 239 8.41 -12.00 -10.23
N LEU A 240 7.80 -10.82 -10.39
CA LEU A 240 8.43 -9.67 -11.02
C LEU A 240 9.59 -9.13 -10.18
N GLN A 241 9.40 -8.99 -8.87
CA GLN A 241 10.45 -8.55 -7.95
C GLN A 241 11.68 -9.45 -7.98
N LYS A 242 11.48 -10.77 -8.12
CA LYS A 242 12.60 -11.73 -8.24
C LYS A 242 13.30 -11.67 -9.60
N SER A 243 12.57 -11.38 -10.67
CA SER A 243 13.08 -11.44 -12.05
C SER A 243 13.68 -10.13 -12.54
N PHE A 244 13.25 -8.99 -12.01
CA PHE A 244 13.58 -7.66 -12.53
C PHE A 244 14.10 -6.74 -11.41
N PRO A 245 15.40 -6.36 -11.43
CA PRO A 245 15.98 -5.50 -10.40
C PRO A 245 15.34 -4.10 -10.30
N ASN A 246 14.88 -3.55 -11.43
CA ASN A 246 14.27 -2.23 -11.54
C ASN A 246 12.74 -2.33 -11.70
N TYR A 247 12.14 -3.28 -11.00
CA TYR A 247 10.69 -3.44 -10.91
C TYR A 247 10.13 -2.51 -9.83
N GLY A 248 8.97 -1.90 -10.11
CA GLY A 248 8.19 -1.11 -9.16
C GLY A 248 6.73 -1.56 -9.13
N LEU A 249 6.19 -1.64 -7.91
CA LEU A 249 4.75 -1.76 -7.67
C LEU A 249 4.21 -0.41 -7.20
N ILE A 250 3.34 0.19 -8.01
CA ILE A 250 2.59 1.38 -7.61
C ILE A 250 1.28 0.88 -7.00
N ASP A 251 1.22 0.82 -5.68
CA ASP A 251 0.02 0.45 -4.93
C ASP A 251 -0.89 1.68 -4.82
N TYR A 252 -2.07 1.67 -5.45
CA TYR A 252 -3.05 2.76 -5.33
C TYR A 252 -3.95 2.60 -4.09
N GLY A 253 -3.85 1.47 -3.38
CA GLY A 253 -4.66 1.13 -2.22
C GLY A 253 -6.02 0.53 -2.58
N ILE A 254 -6.91 0.50 -1.59
CA ILE A 254 -8.30 0.06 -1.75
C ILE A 254 -9.12 1.24 -2.27
N LEU A 255 -9.62 1.13 -3.49
CA LEU A 255 -10.40 2.15 -4.16
C LEU A 255 -11.80 1.62 -4.51
N PRO A 256 -12.82 2.49 -4.62
CA PRO A 256 -14.09 2.11 -5.20
C PRO A 256 -13.90 1.55 -6.61
N LEU A 257 -14.75 0.58 -6.98
CA LEU A 257 -14.96 0.15 -8.36
C LEU A 257 -15.65 1.31 -9.09
N THR A 258 -14.91 2.33 -9.50
CA THR A 258 -15.40 3.20 -10.56
C THR A 258 -15.22 2.45 -11.87
N ASP A 259 -16.32 2.26 -12.58
CA ASP A 259 -16.34 1.84 -13.99
C ASP A 259 -15.69 2.95 -14.82
N SER A 260 -14.37 3.05 -14.78
CA SER A 260 -13.61 3.96 -15.62
C SER A 260 -12.36 3.23 -16.10
N GLU A 261 -12.51 2.74 -17.34
CA GLU A 261 -11.52 2.33 -18.33
C GLU A 261 -10.86 0.95 -18.12
N GLU A 262 -11.55 -0.07 -18.65
CA GLU A 262 -10.94 -1.25 -19.29
C GLU A 262 -10.18 -0.86 -20.56
#